data_AF-A0A915CEL6-F1
#
_entry.id   AF-A0A915CEL6-F1
#
_cell.length_a   1.000
_cell.length_b   1.000
_cell.length_c   1.000
_cell.angle_alpha   90.00
_cell.angle_beta   90.00
_cell.angle_gamma   90.00
#
_symmetry.space_group_name_H-M   'P 1'
#
loop_
_entity.id
_entity.type
_entity.pdbx_description
1 polymer ?
#
loop_
_entity_poly.entity_id
_entity_poly.type
_entity_poly.pdbx_seq_one_letter_code
_entity_poly.pdbx_strand_id
1 'polypeptide(L)'
;NKRTYQQQIHSRWIIMQLISSKQDHHIQKYFPDSSISQRALWFQFDVSFGEMAGQIFLRTFDGKTITLEVSPLATVEELKALVAQREGLDVEEQRLLYKGEQLEDGCTLDDYGIERNSTVDLSTSLRGGGLGFIRIAPNLRKLAEKYNCDKKICRKCYARLPPKATNCRKKQCRSSDLRNKHKLSEGCKV
;
A
#
# COMPACT_ATOMS: atom_id res chain seq x y z
N ASN A 1 -27.61 -27.20 -0.02
CA ASN A 1 -28.80 -26.63 -0.68
C ASN A 1 -28.38 -25.53 -1.67
N LYS A 2 -27.68 -25.90 -2.75
CA LYS A 2 -26.94 -24.95 -3.62
C LYS A 2 -27.80 -24.28 -4.71
N ARG A 3 -29.02 -24.80 -4.94
CA ARG A 3 -29.94 -24.30 -5.98
C ARG A 3 -30.72 -23.05 -5.57
N THR A 4 -30.96 -22.84 -4.27
CA THR A 4 -31.68 -21.66 -3.74
C THR A 4 -30.80 -20.41 -3.71
N TYR A 5 -29.49 -20.55 -3.45
CA TYR A 5 -28.53 -19.44 -3.50
C TYR A 5 -28.34 -18.88 -4.91
N GLN A 6 -28.25 -19.74 -5.94
CA GLN A 6 -28.14 -19.25 -7.33
C GLN A 6 -29.42 -18.57 -7.84
N GLN A 7 -30.60 -18.98 -7.39
CA GLN A 7 -31.86 -18.31 -7.74
C GLN A 7 -32.02 -16.92 -7.06
N GLN A 8 -31.47 -16.75 -5.85
CA GLN A 8 -31.42 -15.43 -5.18
C GLN A 8 -30.39 -14.48 -5.81
N ILE A 9 -29.29 -14.99 -6.37
CA ILE A 9 -28.28 -14.16 -7.06
C ILE A 9 -28.80 -13.70 -8.42
N HIS A 10 -29.47 -14.57 -9.17
CA HIS A 10 -30.01 -14.25 -10.51
C HIS A 10 -31.13 -13.20 -10.46
N SER A 11 -31.99 -13.25 -9.43
CA SER A 11 -33.03 -12.23 -9.19
C SER A 11 -32.45 -10.88 -8.75
N ARG A 12 -31.31 -10.87 -8.06
CA ARG A 12 -30.61 -9.63 -7.64
C ARG A 12 -29.85 -8.96 -8.80
N TRP A 13 -29.33 -9.73 -9.74
CA TRP A 13 -28.65 -9.20 -10.94
C TRP A 13 -29.65 -8.51 -11.89
N ILE A 14 -30.88 -9.02 -12.01
CA ILE A 14 -31.95 -8.40 -12.80
C ILE A 14 -32.38 -7.05 -12.20
N ILE A 15 -32.40 -6.91 -10.87
CA ILE A 15 -32.75 -5.66 -10.20
C ILE A 15 -31.66 -4.58 -10.39
N MET A 16 -30.37 -4.95 -10.38
CA MET A 16 -29.28 -4.01 -10.68
C MET A 16 -29.22 -3.60 -12.15
N GLN A 17 -29.58 -4.49 -13.09
CA GLN A 17 -29.69 -4.16 -14.52
C GLN A 17 -30.82 -3.17 -14.82
N LEU A 18 -31.96 -3.24 -14.10
CA LEU A 18 -33.06 -2.27 -14.26
C LEU A 18 -32.74 -0.87 -13.70
N ILE A 19 -31.83 -0.77 -12.73
CA ILE A 19 -31.43 0.52 -12.12
C ILE A 19 -30.39 1.24 -12.99
N SER A 20 -29.65 0.51 -13.85
CA SER A 20 -28.59 1.09 -14.70
C SER A 20 -29.06 1.53 -16.10
N SER A 21 -30.34 1.33 -16.48
CA SER A 21 -30.81 1.58 -17.86
C SER A 21 -31.69 2.84 -18.04
N LYS A 22 -31.86 3.69 -17.02
CA LYS A 22 -32.61 4.95 -17.16
C LYS A 22 -31.75 6.13 -16.71
N GLN A 23 -31.03 6.69 -17.68
CA GLN A 23 -30.35 7.98 -17.56
C GLN A 23 -31.35 9.11 -17.30
N ASP A 24 -30.97 9.92 -16.31
CA ASP A 24 -31.02 11.38 -16.25
C ASP A 24 -32.35 12.15 -16.39
N HIS A 25 -32.43 13.18 -15.55
CA HIS A 25 -33.44 14.25 -15.49
C HIS A 25 -34.82 13.92 -14.89
N HIS A 26 -34.88 13.41 -13.66
CA HIS A 26 -36.07 13.68 -12.81
C HIS A 26 -35.81 13.63 -11.30
N ILE A 27 -34.71 14.24 -10.83
CA ILE A 27 -34.48 14.47 -9.39
C ILE A 27 -34.51 15.98 -9.12
N GLN A 28 -35.67 16.60 -9.33
CA GLN A 28 -35.95 17.95 -8.82
C GLN A 28 -37.39 18.13 -8.30
N LYS A 29 -38.19 17.06 -8.24
CA LYS A 29 -39.60 17.15 -7.83
C LYS A 29 -39.92 16.56 -6.45
N TYR A 30 -38.91 16.08 -5.71
CA TYR A 30 -39.12 15.40 -4.42
C TYR A 30 -38.52 16.11 -3.20
N PHE A 31 -38.03 17.35 -3.33
CA PHE A 31 -37.55 18.11 -2.16
C PHE A 31 -38.07 19.55 -2.17
N PRO A 32 -39.26 19.81 -1.59
CA PRO A 32 -39.59 21.11 -1.03
C PRO A 32 -39.26 21.12 0.47
N ASP A 33 -38.56 22.17 0.87
CA ASP A 33 -38.53 22.81 2.20
C ASP A 33 -37.58 22.26 3.29
N SER A 34 -36.38 22.83 3.28
CA SER A 34 -35.93 23.83 4.27
C SER A 34 -36.55 23.78 5.67
N SER A 35 -36.22 22.78 6.47
CA SER A 35 -35.76 22.96 7.86
C SER A 35 -35.59 21.60 8.54
N ILE A 36 -34.47 21.47 9.27
CA ILE A 36 -34.18 20.40 10.24
C ILE A 36 -33.72 19.05 9.62
N SER A 37 -32.39 18.87 9.68
CA SER A 37 -31.72 17.59 9.95
C SER A 37 -31.70 16.49 8.86
N GLN A 38 -31.31 16.83 7.63
CA GLN A 38 -30.88 15.83 6.63
C GLN A 38 -29.41 15.39 6.76
N ARG A 39 -28.80 15.53 7.96
CA ARG A 39 -27.50 14.93 8.31
C ARG A 39 -27.61 13.65 9.15
N ALA A 40 -28.82 13.23 9.50
CA ALA A 40 -29.04 12.05 10.35
C ALA A 40 -29.47 10.79 9.57
N LEU A 41 -30.06 10.93 8.38
CA LEU A 41 -30.58 9.78 7.63
C LEU A 41 -29.58 9.14 6.65
N TRP A 42 -28.48 9.82 6.30
CA TRP A 42 -27.29 9.18 5.71
C TRP A 42 -26.39 8.51 6.74
N PHE A 43 -26.64 8.72 8.04
CA PHE A 43 -25.94 8.04 9.13
C PHE A 43 -26.65 6.74 9.58
N GLN A 44 -27.93 6.57 9.24
CA GLN A 44 -28.72 5.40 9.66
C GLN A 44 -28.72 4.25 8.64
N PHE A 45 -28.31 4.49 7.38
CA PHE A 45 -28.26 3.45 6.34
C PHE A 45 -26.91 2.69 6.28
N ASP A 46 -25.98 2.99 7.18
CA ASP A 46 -24.67 2.32 7.30
C ASP A 46 -24.62 1.22 8.39
N VAL A 47 -25.69 1.06 9.19
CA VAL A 47 -25.66 0.30 10.46
C VAL A 47 -26.24 -1.12 10.35
N SER A 48 -26.21 -1.73 9.16
CA SER A 48 -26.72 -3.12 8.99
C SER A 48 -25.88 -4.03 8.08
N PHE A 49 -24.77 -3.53 7.52
CA PHE A 49 -23.84 -4.29 6.68
C PHE A 49 -22.48 -4.51 7.38
N GLY A 50 -22.50 -4.62 8.72
CA GLY A 50 -21.30 -4.67 9.56
C GLY A 50 -20.76 -6.05 9.91
N GLU A 51 -21.35 -7.16 9.43
CA GLU A 51 -21.02 -8.52 9.92
C GLU A 51 -20.45 -9.49 8.87
N MET A 52 -19.79 -8.99 7.82
CA MET A 52 -19.00 -9.86 6.92
C MET A 52 -17.51 -9.47 6.82
N ALA A 53 -17.01 -8.59 7.68
CA ALA A 53 -15.56 -8.36 7.77
C ALA A 53 -14.89 -9.51 8.53
N GLY A 54 -14.04 -10.27 7.86
CA GLY A 54 -13.17 -11.26 8.48
C GLY A 54 -11.84 -10.63 8.89
N GLN A 55 -11.27 -11.09 9.99
CA GLN A 55 -9.87 -10.77 10.33
C GLN A 55 -8.96 -11.82 9.70
N ILE A 56 -7.87 -11.40 9.07
CA ILE A 56 -6.82 -12.28 8.56
C ILE A 56 -5.47 -11.82 9.10
N PHE A 57 -4.51 -12.76 9.15
CA PHE A 57 -3.17 -12.49 9.63
C PHE A 57 -2.19 -12.45 8.45
N LEU A 58 -1.50 -11.34 8.28
CA LEU A 58 -0.37 -11.25 7.36
C LEU A 58 0.93 -11.47 8.11
N ARG A 59 1.72 -12.45 7.69
CA ARG A 59 3.10 -12.61 8.16
C ARG A 59 4.04 -11.94 7.17
N THR A 60 4.75 -10.91 7.63
CA THR A 60 5.76 -10.22 6.82
C THR A 60 7.10 -10.96 6.85
N PHE A 61 7.98 -10.66 5.89
CA PHE A 61 9.35 -11.18 5.84
C PHE A 61 10.18 -10.79 7.08
N ASP A 62 9.80 -9.71 7.78
CA ASP A 62 10.39 -9.30 9.07
C ASP A 62 9.97 -10.20 10.25
N GLY A 63 9.10 -11.18 10.00
CA GLY A 63 8.53 -12.05 11.04
C GLY A 63 7.45 -11.37 11.89
N LYS A 64 6.96 -10.19 11.49
CA LYS A 64 5.86 -9.49 12.17
C LYS A 64 4.53 -10.00 11.63
N THR A 65 3.56 -10.13 12.52
CA THR A 65 2.18 -10.47 12.15
C THR A 65 1.31 -9.21 12.21
N ILE A 66 0.65 -8.88 11.10
CA ILE A 66 -0.25 -7.74 10.98
C ILE A 66 -1.66 -8.27 10.78
N THR A 67 -2.61 -7.73 11.53
CA THR A 67 -4.03 -8.05 11.37
C THR A 67 -4.64 -7.15 10.31
N LEU A 68 -5.27 -7.73 9.29
CA LEU A 68 -6.09 -7.01 8.33
C LEU A 68 -7.55 -7.39 8.47
N GLU A 69 -8.42 -6.40 8.25
CA GLU A 69 -9.86 -6.58 8.17
C GLU A 69 -10.24 -6.61 6.69
N VAL A 70 -10.68 -7.78 6.21
CA VAL A 70 -11.00 -8.01 4.79
C VAL A 70 -12.30 -8.80 4.67
N SER A 71 -13.11 -8.47 3.68
CA SER A 71 -14.31 -9.25 3.34
C SER A 71 -13.90 -10.54 2.62
N PRO A 72 -14.51 -11.71 2.89
CA PRO A 72 -14.20 -12.95 2.17
C PRO A 72 -14.55 -12.89 0.67
N LEU A 73 -15.41 -11.95 0.29
CA LEU A 73 -15.79 -11.69 -1.10
C LEU A 73 -14.85 -10.67 -1.79
N ALA A 74 -13.87 -10.13 -1.07
CA ALA A 74 -12.87 -9.23 -1.62
C ALA A 74 -11.97 -9.97 -2.61
N THR A 75 -11.44 -9.22 -3.58
CA THR A 75 -10.47 -9.74 -4.54
C THR A 75 -9.05 -9.70 -3.95
N VAL A 76 -8.16 -10.50 -4.53
CA VAL A 76 -6.72 -10.45 -4.20
C VAL A 76 -6.14 -9.05 -4.45
N GLU A 77 -6.65 -8.32 -5.45
CA GLU A 77 -6.24 -6.95 -5.76
C GLU A 77 -6.54 -5.97 -4.60
N GLU A 78 -7.75 -6.06 -4.03
CA GLU A 78 -8.13 -5.26 -2.86
C GLU A 78 -7.24 -5.57 -1.64
N LEU A 79 -6.92 -6.86 -1.44
CA LEU A 79 -6.04 -7.28 -0.36
C LEU A 79 -4.61 -6.74 -0.55
N LYS A 80 -4.06 -6.77 -1.77
CA LYS A 80 -2.77 -6.15 -2.09
C LYS A 80 -2.78 -4.63 -1.88
N ALA A 81 -3.88 -3.95 -2.22
CA ALA A 81 -4.03 -2.53 -1.95
C ALA A 81 -4.03 -2.21 -0.44
N LEU A 82 -4.69 -3.04 0.38
CA LEU A 82 -4.66 -2.90 1.85
C LEU A 82 -3.26 -3.18 2.42
N VAL A 83 -2.56 -4.18 1.90
CA VAL A 83 -1.15 -4.45 2.25
C VAL A 83 -0.29 -3.25 1.88
N ALA A 84 -0.48 -2.67 0.68
CA ALA A 84 0.25 -1.49 0.21
C ALA A 84 0.04 -0.29 1.15
N GLN A 85 -1.19 -0.07 1.63
CA GLN A 85 -1.48 1.00 2.57
C GLN A 85 -0.81 0.79 3.94
N ARG A 86 -0.71 -0.45 4.41
CA ARG A 86 -0.17 -0.78 5.74
C ARG A 86 1.35 -0.85 5.76
N GLU A 87 1.95 -1.53 4.78
CA GLU A 87 3.40 -1.74 4.69
C GLU A 87 4.10 -0.68 3.84
N GLY A 88 3.38 -0.02 2.92
CA GLY A 88 3.95 0.97 1.99
C GLY A 88 4.70 0.34 0.81
N LEU A 89 4.38 -0.92 0.46
CA LEU A 89 4.96 -1.62 -0.68
C LEU A 89 4.07 -1.45 -1.91
N ASP A 90 4.64 -1.25 -3.10
CA ASP A 90 3.88 -1.22 -4.35
C ASP A 90 3.25 -2.58 -4.66
N VAL A 91 2.04 -2.57 -5.22
CA VAL A 91 1.22 -3.78 -5.49
C VAL A 91 1.94 -4.79 -6.39
N GLU A 92 2.72 -4.32 -7.35
CA GLU A 92 3.45 -5.17 -8.31
C GLU A 92 4.63 -5.92 -7.67
N GLU A 93 5.20 -5.40 -6.59
CA GLU A 93 6.34 -6.02 -5.90
C GLU A 93 5.93 -7.03 -4.82
N GLN A 94 4.64 -7.04 -4.45
CA GLN A 94 4.09 -7.89 -3.42
C GLN A 94 3.78 -9.29 -3.96
N ARG A 95 4.32 -10.33 -3.31
CA ARG A 95 3.95 -11.72 -3.55
C ARG A 95 3.30 -12.31 -2.32
N LEU A 96 1.99 -12.53 -2.40
CA LEU A 96 1.20 -13.13 -1.35
C LEU A 96 1.12 -14.64 -1.55
N LEU A 97 1.43 -15.40 -0.50
CA LEU A 97 1.40 -16.85 -0.51
C LEU A 97 0.42 -17.35 0.54
N TYR A 98 -0.38 -18.33 0.16
CA TYR A 98 -1.25 -19.04 1.07
C TYR A 98 -1.06 -20.55 0.86
N LYS A 99 -0.73 -21.27 1.94
CA LYS A 99 -0.43 -22.73 1.89
C LYS A 99 0.63 -23.13 0.84
N GLY A 100 1.52 -22.22 0.47
CA GLY A 100 2.56 -22.44 -0.54
C GLY A 100 2.15 -22.12 -1.97
N GLU A 101 0.90 -21.74 -2.22
CA GLU A 101 0.43 -21.26 -3.52
C GLU A 101 0.44 -19.74 -3.57
N GLN A 102 0.88 -19.19 -4.71
CA GLN A 102 0.85 -17.76 -4.96
C GLN A 102 -0.58 -17.33 -5.31
N LEU A 103 -1.06 -16.26 -4.68
CA LEU A 103 -2.35 -15.68 -5.02
C LEU A 103 -2.24 -14.87 -6.31
N GLU A 104 -3.10 -15.18 -7.28
CA GLU A 104 -3.17 -14.48 -8.56
C GLU A 104 -4.23 -13.38 -8.52
N ASP A 105 -4.03 -12.34 -9.33
CA ASP A 105 -4.99 -11.26 -9.50
C ASP A 105 -6.19 -11.77 -10.31
N GLY A 106 -7.42 -11.50 -9.82
CA GLY A 106 -8.68 -11.92 -10.46
C GLY A 106 -9.45 -13.03 -9.74
N CYS A 107 -8.86 -13.70 -8.75
CA CYS A 107 -9.55 -14.65 -7.88
C CYS A 107 -10.01 -13.99 -6.57
N THR A 108 -11.08 -14.52 -5.97
CA THR A 108 -11.57 -14.07 -4.66
C THR A 108 -10.89 -14.84 -3.53
N LEU A 109 -10.92 -14.30 -2.31
CA LEU A 109 -10.36 -14.99 -1.14
C LEU A 109 -11.11 -16.28 -0.80
N ASP A 110 -12.42 -16.34 -1.08
CA ASP A 110 -13.26 -17.52 -0.89
C ASP A 110 -12.85 -18.68 -1.81
N ASP A 111 -12.43 -18.38 -3.04
CA ASP A 111 -11.97 -19.40 -4.02
C ASP A 111 -10.72 -20.16 -3.52
N TYR A 112 -9.85 -19.48 -2.77
CA TYR A 112 -8.64 -20.06 -2.17
C TYR A 112 -8.90 -20.70 -0.79
N GLY A 113 -10.12 -20.61 -0.27
CA GLY A 113 -10.44 -21.08 1.09
C GLY A 113 -9.66 -20.30 2.16
N ILE A 114 -9.54 -18.98 1.98
CA ILE A 114 -9.02 -18.06 3.00
C ILE A 114 -10.19 -17.68 3.90
N GLU A 115 -10.20 -18.25 5.10
CA GLU A 115 -11.22 -18.00 6.10
C GLU A 115 -10.78 -16.90 7.08
N ARG A 116 -11.68 -16.58 8.02
CA ARG A 116 -11.35 -15.76 9.18
C ARG A 116 -10.22 -16.45 9.94
N ASN A 117 -9.21 -15.68 10.34
CA ASN A 117 -8.01 -16.09 11.06
C ASN A 117 -6.99 -16.90 10.22
N SER A 118 -7.14 -16.96 8.91
CA SER A 118 -6.10 -17.52 8.03
C SER A 118 -4.83 -16.66 8.05
N THR A 119 -3.68 -17.32 7.97
CA THR A 119 -2.36 -16.67 7.83
C THR A 119 -1.91 -16.64 6.38
N VAL A 120 -1.72 -15.45 5.83
CA VAL A 120 -1.17 -15.21 4.49
C VAL A 120 0.27 -14.70 4.65
N ASP A 121 1.18 -15.29 3.89
CA ASP A 121 2.60 -14.94 3.92
C ASP A 121 2.92 -13.89 2.85
N LEU A 122 3.52 -12.78 3.27
CA LEU A 122 4.02 -11.76 2.37
C LEU A 122 5.50 -12.03 2.08
N SER A 123 5.78 -12.45 0.86
CA SER A 123 7.15 -12.54 0.32
C SER A 123 7.45 -11.33 -0.56
N THR A 124 8.69 -10.84 -0.50
CA THR A 124 9.17 -9.79 -1.39
C THR A 124 10.25 -10.38 -2.29
N SER A 125 10.19 -10.05 -3.58
CA SER A 125 11.28 -10.41 -4.49
C SER A 125 12.42 -9.42 -4.26
N LEU A 126 13.36 -9.74 -3.37
CA LEU A 126 14.54 -8.92 -3.14
C LEU A 126 15.35 -8.79 -4.44
N ARG A 127 15.18 -7.70 -5.19
CA ARG A 127 16.19 -7.28 -6.17
C ARG A 127 17.40 -6.79 -5.38
N GLY A 128 18.50 -7.53 -5.46
CA GLY A 128 19.74 -7.19 -4.78
C GLY A 128 20.22 -5.79 -5.17
N GLY A 129 20.14 -4.83 -4.25
CA GLY A 129 20.57 -3.46 -4.48
C GLY A 129 19.65 -2.40 -3.87
N GLY A 130 19.46 -2.45 -2.55
CA GLY A 130 18.76 -1.42 -1.80
C GLY A 130 17.47 -1.93 -1.17
N LEU A 131 17.37 -1.82 0.15
CA LEU A 131 16.14 -1.98 0.93
C LEU A 131 15.19 -0.81 0.63
N GLY A 132 14.69 -0.72 -0.61
CA GLY A 132 13.94 0.43 -1.12
C GLY A 132 12.62 0.68 -0.39
N PHE A 133 12.02 -0.36 0.18
CA PHE A 133 10.66 -0.28 0.73
C PHE A 133 10.47 -0.92 2.11
N ILE A 134 11.47 -1.62 2.63
CA ILE A 134 11.45 -2.10 4.02
C ILE A 134 11.69 -0.88 4.90
N ARG A 135 10.82 -0.65 5.90
CA ARG A 135 10.94 0.49 6.84
C ARG A 135 12.29 0.47 7.56
N ILE A 136 13.34 0.98 6.92
CA ILE A 136 14.65 1.15 7.54
C ILE A 136 14.42 2.04 8.76
N ALA A 137 14.78 1.54 9.93
CA ALA A 137 14.64 2.30 11.17
C ALA A 137 15.27 3.70 10.97
N PRO A 138 14.60 4.78 11.43
CA PRO A 138 15.03 6.15 11.15
C PRO A 138 16.47 6.43 11.62
N ASN A 139 16.93 5.71 12.65
CA ASN A 139 18.32 5.80 13.13
C ASN A 139 19.33 5.21 12.14
N LEU A 140 19.03 4.06 11.53
CA LEU A 140 19.89 3.43 10.52
C LEU A 140 19.93 4.26 9.23
N ARG A 141 18.78 4.85 8.84
CA ARG A 141 18.73 5.78 7.72
C ARG A 141 19.62 7.00 7.95
N LYS A 142 19.51 7.66 9.12
CA LYS A 142 20.37 8.79 9.49
C LYS A 142 21.85 8.41 9.53
N LEU A 143 22.17 7.21 10.00
CA LEU A 143 23.54 6.69 9.99
C LEU A 143 24.06 6.55 8.56
N ALA A 144 23.28 5.90 7.68
CA ALA A 144 23.63 5.73 6.28
C ALA A 144 23.81 7.09 5.57
N GLU A 145 22.89 8.04 5.78
CA GLU A 145 22.99 9.38 5.22
C GLU A 145 24.31 10.07 5.62
N LYS A 146 24.70 9.98 6.90
CA LYS A 146 25.96 10.54 7.42
C LYS A 146 27.20 9.92 6.77
N TYR A 147 27.21 8.61 6.51
CA TYR A 147 28.35 7.89 5.95
C TYR A 147 28.41 7.95 4.41
N ASN A 148 27.27 7.93 3.74
CA ASN A 148 27.19 7.75 2.29
C ASN A 148 26.83 9.04 1.54
N CYS A 149 26.05 9.95 2.13
CA CYS A 149 25.46 11.10 1.42
C CYS A 149 25.92 12.48 1.90
N ASP A 150 26.09 12.69 3.21
CA ASP A 150 26.54 13.97 3.77
C ASP A 150 28.05 14.15 3.60
N LYS A 151 28.48 14.32 2.35
CA LYS A 151 29.86 14.48 1.93
C LYS A 151 30.01 15.67 0.99
N LYS A 152 31.19 16.29 1.02
CA LYS A 152 31.63 17.24 -0.01
C LYS A 152 32.43 16.51 -1.08
N ILE A 153 32.38 17.03 -2.30
CA ILE A 153 33.13 16.57 -3.45
C ILE A 153 33.99 17.73 -3.94
N CYS A 154 35.29 17.50 -4.14
CA CYS A 154 36.14 18.50 -4.77
C CYS A 154 35.82 18.62 -6.27
N ARG A 155 35.69 19.84 -6.79
CA ARG A 155 35.38 20.06 -8.22
C ARG A 155 36.52 19.67 -9.15
N LYS A 156 37.77 19.76 -8.70
CA LYS A 156 38.96 19.49 -9.52
C LYS A 156 39.36 18.02 -9.54
N CYS A 157 39.27 17.33 -8.40
CA CYS A 157 39.80 15.96 -8.25
C CYS A 157 38.77 14.92 -7.81
N TYR A 158 37.48 15.31 -7.75
CA TYR A 158 36.33 14.46 -7.40
C TYR A 158 36.47 13.65 -6.10
N ALA A 159 37.35 14.07 -5.20
CA ALA A 159 37.58 13.39 -3.93
C ALA A 159 36.37 13.55 -3.00
N ARG A 160 35.95 12.45 -2.35
CA ARG A 160 34.98 12.47 -1.25
C ARG A 160 35.64 13.02 0.02
N LEU A 161 35.03 14.04 0.59
CA LEU A 161 35.53 14.80 1.73
C LEU A 161 34.44 14.88 2.82
N PRO A 162 34.83 15.08 4.09
CA PRO A 162 33.87 15.32 5.15
C PRO A 162 33.07 16.60 4.88
N PRO A 163 31.82 16.71 5.39
CA PRO A 163 30.94 17.83 5.10
C PRO A 163 31.48 19.17 5.60
N LYS A 164 32.32 19.14 6.66
CA LYS A 164 32.97 20.34 7.23
C LYS A 164 34.32 20.68 6.58
N ALA A 165 34.75 19.98 5.53
CA ALA A 165 35.99 20.33 4.84
C ALA A 165 35.88 21.72 4.19
N THR A 166 36.94 22.52 4.37
CA THR A 166 37.18 23.80 3.70
C THR A 166 38.09 23.64 2.49
N ASN A 167 39.12 22.79 2.62
CA ASN A 167 40.08 22.50 1.55
C ASN A 167 40.10 21.01 1.18
N CYS A 168 40.49 20.72 -0.05
CA CYS A 168 40.67 19.35 -0.50
C CYS A 168 41.84 18.66 0.21
N ARG A 169 41.62 17.45 0.75
CA ARG A 169 42.63 16.63 1.44
C ARG A 169 43.75 16.13 0.51
N LYS A 170 43.49 16.02 -0.81
CA LYS A 170 44.49 15.53 -1.77
C LYS A 170 45.62 16.56 -1.94
N LYS A 171 46.86 16.14 -1.70
CA LYS A 171 48.08 16.98 -1.76
C LYS A 171 48.24 17.70 -3.11
N GLN A 172 47.91 17.03 -4.21
CA GLN A 172 47.98 17.56 -5.57
C GLN A 172 46.94 18.65 -5.89
N CYS A 173 45.88 18.79 -5.09
CA CYS A 173 44.77 19.69 -5.39
C CYS A 173 44.69 20.83 -4.38
N ARG A 174 44.61 20.50 -3.08
CA ARG A 174 44.49 21.44 -1.94
C ARG A 174 43.51 22.62 -2.13
N SER A 175 42.63 22.59 -3.12
CA SER A 175 41.77 23.71 -3.49
C SER A 175 40.61 23.87 -2.51
N SER A 176 40.16 25.11 -2.33
CA SER A 176 38.94 25.47 -1.62
C SER A 176 37.66 25.25 -2.44
N ASP A 177 37.80 24.96 -3.76
CA ASP A 177 36.69 24.71 -4.68
C ASP A 177 35.98 23.36 -4.42
N LEU A 178 35.14 23.34 -3.40
CA LEU A 178 34.35 22.19 -2.97
C LEU A 178 32.86 22.39 -3.27
N ARG A 179 32.16 21.29 -3.58
CA ARG A 179 30.70 21.27 -3.74
C ARG A 179 30.08 20.20 -2.83
N ASN A 180 28.79 20.33 -2.53
CA ASN A 180 28.07 19.25 -1.86
C ASN A 180 27.85 18.07 -2.82
N LYS A 181 27.82 16.85 -2.28
CA LYS A 181 27.42 15.66 -3.04
C LYS A 181 25.94 15.80 -3.41
N HIS A 182 25.62 15.51 -4.66
CA HIS A 182 24.23 15.53 -5.14
C HIS A 182 23.45 14.39 -4.48
N LYS A 183 22.25 14.69 -3.99
CA LYS A 183 21.33 13.68 -3.45
C LYS A 183 20.47 13.16 -4.60
N LEU A 184 20.23 11.85 -4.67
CA LEU A 184 19.28 11.31 -5.64
C LEU A 184 17.86 11.74 -5.24
N SER A 185 16.95 11.82 -6.21
CA SER A 185 15.52 12.09 -6.00
C SER A 185 14.89 11.12 -5.01
N GLU A 186 15.31 9.85 -5.07
CA GLU A 186 14.86 8.75 -4.20
C GLU A 186 15.61 8.69 -2.84
N GLY A 187 16.46 9.67 -2.54
CA GLY A 187 17.22 9.74 -1.29
C GLY A 187 18.59 9.06 -1.35
N CYS A 188 19.18 8.79 -0.18
CA CYS A 188 20.49 8.18 -0.09
C CYS A 188 20.38 6.67 -0.32
N LYS A 189 21.05 6.12 -1.35
CA LYS A 189 21.21 4.66 -1.48
C LYS A 189 21.97 4.16 -0.25
N VAL A 190 21.26 3.39 0.59
CA VAL A 190 21.80 2.69 1.76
C VAL A 190 22.49 1.42 1.29
#